data_AF-A0A829Q2C9-F1
#
_entry.id   AF-A0A829Q2C9-F1
#
_cell.length_a   1.000
_cell.length_b   1.000
_cell.length_c   1.000
_cell.angle_alpha   90.00
_cell.angle_beta   90.00
_cell.angle_gamma   90.00
#
_symmetry.space_group_name_H-M   'P 1'
#
loop_
_entity.id
_entity.type
_entity.pdbx_description
1 polymer ?
#
loop_
_entity_poly.entity_id
_entity_poly.type
_entity_poly.pdbx_seq_one_letter_code
_entity_poly.pdbx_strand_id
1 'polypeptide(L)'
;MTAQPIELENDPREECGVFGVWAPGEEVAKLTYYGLYALQHRGQEAAGIAVADGSQIVVFKDLGLVSQVFDEQTLAAMRGHVAVGHCRYSTTGSVTWENAQPVFRTTAAGTGVALGHNGNLVNTAELTERARDAGLINSKTPGMATTDSDIMGALLAHGAADATLEQAAMTLLPTVRGAFCLVFADENTLYAARDPHGVRPLCLGRLDTGWVVASETAALDIVGASFVRDIEPGELLAIDADGVRSSRFANATPKTCVFEYVYLARPTACSTAVPCTRPVWRSGAAWLPNTLWMPTW
;
A
#
# COMPACT_ATOMS: atom_id res chain seq x y z
N MET A 1 26.74 -40.38 -8.46
CA MET A 1 26.67 -39.27 -7.48
C MET A 1 26.75 -37.97 -8.27
N THR A 2 25.61 -37.49 -8.74
CA THR A 2 25.47 -36.18 -9.36
C THR A 2 25.02 -35.21 -8.28
N ALA A 3 25.87 -34.25 -7.94
CA ALA A 3 25.53 -33.18 -7.03
C ALA A 3 24.36 -32.39 -7.62
N GLN A 4 23.23 -32.35 -6.91
CA GLN A 4 22.16 -31.39 -7.20
C GLN A 4 22.72 -29.98 -6.95
N PRO A 5 22.43 -28.99 -7.80
CA PRO A 5 22.79 -27.61 -7.49
C PRO A 5 22.04 -27.23 -6.21
N ILE A 6 22.79 -26.72 -5.23
CA ILE A 6 22.21 -26.05 -4.07
C ILE A 6 21.60 -24.77 -4.63
N GLU A 7 20.28 -24.66 -4.70
CA GLU A 7 19.60 -23.40 -4.96
C GLU A 7 20.07 -22.41 -3.90
N LEU A 8 20.91 -21.46 -4.32
CA LEU A 8 21.36 -20.34 -3.50
C LEU A 8 20.13 -19.50 -3.15
N GLU A 9 19.84 -19.46 -1.86
CA GLU A 9 19.18 -18.39 -1.10
C GLU A 9 18.09 -17.59 -1.83
N ASN A 10 16.82 -17.78 -1.41
CA ASN A 10 15.76 -16.82 -1.70
C ASN A 10 16.21 -15.44 -1.17
N ASP A 11 16.52 -14.52 -2.08
CA ASP A 11 16.65 -13.10 -1.74
C ASP A 11 15.43 -12.65 -0.91
N PRO A 12 15.60 -11.74 0.08
CA PRO A 12 14.47 -11.18 0.80
C PRO A 12 13.48 -10.60 -0.20
N ARG A 13 12.29 -11.20 -0.30
CA ARG A 13 11.29 -10.77 -1.29
C ARG A 13 10.83 -9.35 -0.96
N GLU A 14 10.95 -8.47 -1.94
CA GLU A 14 10.58 -7.06 -1.82
C GLU A 14 9.06 -6.93 -1.61
N GLU A 15 8.67 -6.03 -0.71
CA GLU A 15 7.28 -5.84 -0.29
C GLU A 15 6.70 -4.64 -1.05
N CYS A 16 5.51 -4.80 -1.62
CA CYS A 16 4.85 -3.84 -2.53
C CYS A 16 4.93 -2.37 -2.08
N GLY A 17 4.91 -1.40 -3.00
CA GLY A 17 4.81 0.01 -2.65
C GLY A 17 3.37 0.52 -2.78
N VAL A 18 2.90 1.30 -1.81
CA VAL A 18 1.64 2.05 -1.92
C VAL A 18 1.91 3.54 -1.85
N PHE A 19 1.14 4.29 -2.65
CA PHE A 19 1.16 5.75 -2.69
C PHE A 19 -0.27 6.27 -2.79
N GLY A 20 -0.57 7.38 -2.13
CA GLY A 20 -1.85 8.07 -2.21
C GLY A 20 -1.63 9.57 -2.19
N VAL A 21 -2.42 10.30 -2.96
CA VAL A 21 -2.39 11.77 -2.94
C VAL A 21 -3.80 12.33 -3.03
N TRP A 22 -4.07 13.32 -2.20
CA TRP A 22 -5.25 14.18 -2.29
C TRP A 22 -4.74 15.61 -2.48
N ALA A 23 -4.90 16.17 -3.67
CA ALA A 23 -4.37 17.50 -4.00
C ALA A 23 -5.20 18.15 -5.12
N PRO A 24 -6.33 18.80 -4.79
CA PRO A 24 -7.12 19.54 -5.75
C PRO A 24 -6.30 20.62 -6.45
N GLY A 25 -6.34 20.62 -7.79
CA GLY A 25 -5.62 21.57 -8.64
C GLY A 25 -4.24 21.09 -9.11
N GLU A 26 -3.73 19.98 -8.59
CA GLU A 26 -2.45 19.39 -9.00
C GLU A 26 -2.62 18.26 -10.03
N GLU A 27 -1.55 17.92 -10.74
CA GLU A 27 -1.50 16.75 -11.62
C GLU A 27 -1.29 15.45 -10.81
N VAL A 28 -2.32 15.02 -10.07
CA VAL A 28 -2.24 13.87 -9.13
C VAL A 28 -1.78 12.55 -9.76
N ALA A 29 -2.07 12.32 -11.05
CA ALA A 29 -1.55 11.18 -11.79
C ALA A 29 -0.02 11.21 -11.90
N LYS A 30 0.57 12.38 -12.22
CA LYS A 30 2.01 12.56 -12.32
C LYS A 30 2.69 12.51 -10.96
N LEU A 31 2.09 13.12 -9.93
CA LEU A 31 2.57 12.99 -8.56
C LEU A 31 2.63 11.51 -8.14
N THR A 32 1.58 10.75 -8.45
CA THR A 32 1.54 9.31 -8.17
C THR A 32 2.59 8.54 -8.97
N TYR A 33 2.78 8.85 -10.25
CA TYR A 33 3.84 8.25 -11.08
C TYR A 33 5.22 8.45 -10.45
N TYR A 34 5.59 9.68 -10.08
CA TYR A 34 6.89 9.95 -9.47
C TYR A 34 7.04 9.31 -8.08
N GLY A 35 5.98 9.32 -7.29
CA GLY A 35 5.92 8.62 -6.01
C GLY A 35 6.19 7.11 -6.18
N LEU A 36 5.50 6.45 -7.12
CA LEU A 36 5.72 5.04 -7.43
C LEU A 36 7.10 4.77 -8.02
N TYR A 37 7.63 5.67 -8.84
CA TYR A 37 9.00 5.56 -9.36
C TYR A 37 10.04 5.56 -8.23
N ALA A 38 9.84 6.39 -7.19
CA ALA A 38 10.66 6.36 -5.98
C ALA A 38 10.44 5.09 -5.14
N LEU A 39 9.32 4.39 -5.30
CA LEU A 39 9.04 3.10 -4.67
C LEU A 39 9.28 1.90 -5.60
N GLN A 40 9.92 2.07 -6.77
CA GLN A 40 10.07 0.99 -7.75
C GLN A 40 10.84 -0.23 -7.20
N HIS A 41 11.72 -0.03 -6.21
CA HIS A 41 12.46 -1.08 -5.50
C HIS A 41 11.58 -1.90 -4.53
N ARG A 42 10.28 -1.63 -4.49
CA ARG A 42 9.30 -2.41 -3.71
C ARG A 42 8.49 -3.37 -4.56
N GLY A 43 8.57 -3.25 -5.88
CA GLY A 43 7.77 -4.05 -6.79
C GLY A 43 8.09 -3.74 -8.23
N GLN A 44 8.47 -4.76 -9.00
CA GLN A 44 8.93 -4.64 -10.39
C GLN A 44 8.07 -5.45 -11.37
N GLU A 45 7.00 -6.08 -10.89
CA GLU A 45 6.20 -7.00 -11.69
C GLU A 45 4.96 -6.36 -12.30
N ALA A 46 4.38 -5.37 -11.63
CA ALA A 46 3.23 -4.62 -12.12
C ALA A 46 3.18 -3.24 -11.45
N ALA A 47 2.53 -2.31 -12.13
CA ALA A 47 2.23 -0.99 -11.58
C ALA A 47 0.80 -0.57 -11.95
N GLY A 48 0.19 0.23 -11.10
CA GLY A 48 -1.16 0.75 -11.34
C GLY A 48 -1.41 2.07 -10.66
N ILE A 49 -2.26 2.88 -11.27
CA ILE A 49 -2.75 4.15 -10.76
C ILE A 49 -4.27 4.17 -10.93
N ALA A 50 -4.97 4.58 -9.88
CA ALA A 50 -6.36 4.98 -9.90
C ALA A 50 -6.43 6.48 -9.64
N VAL A 51 -7.21 7.23 -10.43
CA VAL A 51 -7.43 8.66 -10.26
C VAL A 51 -8.92 8.94 -10.17
N ALA A 52 -9.33 9.72 -9.18
CA ALA A 52 -10.69 10.16 -9.00
C ALA A 52 -10.85 11.67 -9.18
N ASP A 53 -11.92 12.07 -9.86
CA ASP A 53 -12.23 13.46 -10.18
C ASP A 53 -13.39 14.06 -9.37
N GLY A 54 -13.92 13.33 -8.38
CA GLY A 54 -15.10 13.68 -7.58
C GLY A 54 -16.41 13.09 -8.10
N SER A 55 -16.40 12.54 -9.32
CA SER A 55 -17.56 11.92 -9.95
C SER A 55 -17.35 10.47 -10.36
N GLN A 56 -16.12 10.11 -10.73
CA GLN A 56 -15.76 8.77 -11.16
C GLN A 56 -14.30 8.46 -10.81
N ILE A 57 -13.93 7.19 -10.91
CA ILE A 57 -12.56 6.71 -10.76
C ILE A 57 -12.11 6.05 -12.06
N VAL A 58 -10.99 6.52 -12.61
CA VAL A 58 -10.30 5.91 -13.74
C VAL A 58 -9.12 5.10 -13.23
N VAL A 59 -9.04 3.83 -13.61
CA VAL A 59 -7.94 2.94 -13.20
C VAL A 59 -7.18 2.46 -14.43
N PHE A 60 -5.86 2.63 -14.39
CA PHE A 60 -4.93 2.08 -15.36
C PHE A 60 -3.87 1.26 -14.63
N LYS A 61 -3.68 0.01 -15.06
CA LYS A 61 -2.68 -0.90 -14.50
C LYS A 61 -2.20 -1.88 -15.55
N ASP A 62 -0.93 -2.24 -15.49
CA ASP A 62 -0.34 -3.24 -16.36
C ASP A 62 0.87 -3.92 -15.70
N LEU A 63 1.34 -5.00 -16.31
CA LEU A 63 2.56 -5.71 -15.91
C LEU A 63 3.81 -4.92 -16.34
N GLY A 64 4.84 -4.97 -15.51
CA GLY A 64 6.13 -4.32 -15.74
C GLY A 64 6.42 -3.17 -14.77
N LEU A 65 7.49 -2.44 -15.09
CA LEU A 65 7.98 -1.30 -14.31
C LEU A 65 7.05 -0.09 -14.48
N VAL A 66 7.04 0.80 -13.50
CA VAL A 66 6.25 2.05 -13.53
C VAL A 66 6.52 2.85 -14.81
N SER A 67 7.78 2.96 -15.22
CA SER A 67 8.17 3.68 -16.45
C SER A 67 7.82 2.96 -17.75
N GLN A 68 7.45 1.69 -17.70
CA GLN A 68 6.99 0.91 -18.85
C GLN A 68 5.47 0.94 -18.96
N VAL A 69 4.78 0.94 -17.82
CA VAL A 69 3.31 0.96 -17.73
C VAL A 69 2.75 2.33 -18.08
N PHE A 70 3.40 3.42 -17.65
CA PHE A 70 2.86 4.77 -17.80
C PHE A 70 3.71 5.65 -18.73
N ASP A 71 3.07 6.20 -19.76
CA ASP A 71 3.61 7.26 -20.60
C ASP A 71 2.88 8.60 -20.35
N GLU A 72 3.40 9.69 -20.95
CA GLU A 72 2.82 11.03 -20.77
C GLU A 72 1.37 11.11 -21.24
N GLN A 73 1.00 10.36 -22.28
CA GLN A 73 -0.36 10.36 -22.82
C GLN A 73 -1.35 9.73 -21.84
N THR A 74 -0.98 8.58 -21.26
CA THR A 74 -1.76 7.88 -20.24
C THR A 74 -1.94 8.77 -19.01
N LEU A 75 -0.85 9.36 -18.52
CA LEU A 75 -0.89 10.25 -17.35
C LEU A 75 -1.76 11.50 -17.60
N ALA A 76 -1.66 12.12 -18.79
CA ALA A 76 -2.44 13.30 -19.15
C ALA A 76 -3.96 13.03 -19.27
N ALA A 77 -4.34 11.78 -19.56
CA ALA A 77 -5.73 11.34 -19.64
C ALA A 77 -6.36 11.10 -18.26
N MET A 78 -5.56 10.83 -17.23
CA MET A 78 -6.02 10.54 -15.87
C MET A 78 -6.12 11.82 -15.04
N ARG A 79 -7.20 12.57 -15.23
CA ARG A 79 -7.43 13.85 -14.52
C ARG A 79 -8.28 13.63 -13.27
N GLY A 80 -7.91 14.31 -12.19
CA GLY A 80 -8.64 14.25 -10.94
C GLY A 80 -7.93 15.01 -9.83
N HIS A 81 -8.36 14.79 -8.59
CA HIS A 81 -7.79 15.40 -7.39
C HIS A 81 -7.46 14.40 -6.29
N VAL A 82 -7.85 13.12 -6.47
CA VAL A 82 -7.43 12.01 -5.63
C VAL A 82 -6.74 10.97 -6.50
N ALA A 83 -5.66 10.37 -6.01
CA ALA A 83 -5.05 9.23 -6.68
C ALA A 83 -4.51 8.20 -5.70
N VAL A 84 -4.59 6.93 -6.11
CA VAL A 84 -4.02 5.77 -5.42
C VAL A 84 -3.09 5.05 -6.39
N GLY A 85 -1.87 4.79 -5.97
CA GLY A 85 -0.84 4.11 -6.74
C GLY A 85 -0.37 2.84 -6.04
N HIS A 86 0.03 1.85 -6.84
CA HIS A 86 0.65 0.63 -6.34
C HIS A 86 1.77 0.14 -7.28
N CYS A 87 2.86 -0.37 -6.70
CA CYS A 87 3.83 -1.20 -7.39
C CYS A 87 3.90 -2.58 -6.73
N ARG A 88 3.78 -3.63 -7.54
CA ARG A 88 3.60 -5.00 -7.07
C ARG A 88 4.88 -5.82 -7.18
N TYR A 89 5.11 -6.60 -6.14
CA TYR A 89 5.95 -7.79 -6.15
C TYR A 89 5.10 -8.98 -5.69
N SER A 90 5.26 -10.16 -6.27
CA SER A 90 4.47 -11.33 -5.89
C SER A 90 5.03 -11.93 -4.61
N THR A 91 4.37 -11.66 -3.48
CA THR A 91 4.58 -12.40 -2.22
C THR A 91 3.79 -13.70 -2.24
N THR A 92 2.53 -13.64 -2.71
CA THR A 92 1.60 -14.74 -2.92
C THR A 92 0.80 -14.53 -4.21
N GLY A 93 0.49 -15.63 -4.91
CA GLY A 93 -0.26 -15.61 -6.17
C GLY A 93 0.63 -15.44 -7.40
N SER A 94 0.07 -15.73 -8.57
CA SER A 94 0.78 -15.65 -9.85
C SER A 94 1.00 -14.20 -10.29
N VAL A 95 2.05 -13.95 -11.07
CA VAL A 95 2.26 -12.69 -11.80
C VAL A 95 1.25 -12.63 -12.94
N THR A 96 0.06 -12.13 -12.65
CA THR A 96 -1.00 -11.93 -13.65
C THR A 96 -1.56 -10.54 -13.55
N TRP A 97 -2.11 -10.06 -14.67
CA TRP A 97 -2.69 -8.73 -14.77
C TRP A 97 -3.85 -8.53 -13.78
N GLU A 98 -4.65 -9.57 -13.53
CA GLU A 98 -5.78 -9.51 -12.59
C GLU A 98 -5.33 -9.25 -11.16
N ASN A 99 -4.12 -9.70 -10.80
CA ASN A 99 -3.52 -9.49 -9.48
C ASN A 99 -2.81 -8.14 -9.33
N ALA A 100 -2.65 -7.38 -10.41
CA ALA A 100 -2.12 -6.01 -10.34
C ALA A 100 -3.09 -5.10 -9.57
N GLN A 101 -2.54 -4.13 -8.85
CA GLN A 101 -3.29 -3.18 -8.03
C GLN A 101 -3.09 -1.75 -8.57
N PRO A 102 -3.97 -0.78 -8.27
CA PRO A 102 -5.11 -0.86 -7.35
C PRO A 102 -6.21 -1.84 -7.76
N VAL A 103 -6.82 -2.50 -6.76
CA VAL A 103 -8.08 -3.22 -6.94
C VAL A 103 -9.19 -2.18 -7.10
N PHE A 104 -10.08 -2.40 -8.06
CA PHE A 104 -11.26 -1.56 -8.26
C PHE A 104 -12.54 -2.35 -8.05
N ARG A 105 -13.48 -1.75 -7.31
CA ARG A 105 -14.82 -2.27 -7.05
C ARG A 105 -15.83 -1.12 -7.08
N THR A 106 -17.09 -1.47 -7.27
CA THR A 106 -18.22 -0.55 -7.18
C THR A 106 -19.14 -1.01 -6.07
N THR A 107 -19.57 -0.10 -5.20
CA THR A 107 -20.56 -0.38 -4.15
C THR A 107 -21.94 -0.59 -4.78
N ALA A 108 -22.89 -1.14 -4.02
CA ALA A 108 -24.28 -1.25 -4.48
C ALA A 108 -24.92 0.13 -4.74
N ALA A 109 -24.40 1.19 -4.09
CA ALA A 109 -24.83 2.57 -4.30
C ALA A 109 -24.21 3.24 -5.54
N GLY A 110 -23.31 2.55 -6.25
CA GLY A 110 -22.65 3.06 -7.46
C GLY A 110 -21.33 3.80 -7.21
N THR A 111 -20.90 3.94 -5.96
CA THR A 111 -19.62 4.56 -5.56
C THR A 111 -18.45 3.66 -5.96
N GLY A 112 -17.41 4.23 -6.57
CA GLY A 112 -16.15 3.57 -6.87
C GLY A 112 -15.27 3.40 -5.62
N VAL A 113 -14.58 2.29 -5.52
CA VAL A 113 -13.59 2.00 -4.47
C VAL A 113 -12.31 1.52 -5.14
N ALA A 114 -11.24 2.29 -4.99
CA ALA A 114 -9.89 1.90 -5.39
C ALA A 114 -9.05 1.55 -4.16
N LEU A 115 -8.35 0.42 -4.16
CA LEU A 115 -7.57 -0.07 -3.02
C LEU A 115 -6.17 -0.54 -3.45
N GLY A 116 -5.14 0.06 -2.85
CA GLY A 116 -3.77 -0.42 -2.83
C GLY A 116 -3.43 -1.01 -1.47
N HIS A 117 -2.85 -2.21 -1.48
CA HIS A 117 -2.48 -2.98 -0.29
C HIS A 117 -1.02 -3.43 -0.38
N ASN A 118 -0.25 -3.10 0.66
CA ASN A 118 1.03 -3.74 0.96
C ASN A 118 0.84 -4.55 2.23
N GLY A 119 1.06 -5.86 2.13
CA GLY A 119 0.93 -6.73 3.27
C GLY A 119 0.65 -8.17 2.90
N ASN A 120 0.40 -8.96 3.94
CA ASN A 120 -0.14 -10.30 3.79
C ASN A 120 -1.11 -10.57 4.94
N LEU A 121 -2.31 -11.02 4.58
CA LEU A 121 -3.33 -11.38 5.56
C LEU A 121 -3.19 -12.85 5.99
N VAL A 122 -3.35 -13.11 7.29
CA VAL A 122 -3.28 -14.48 7.84
C VAL A 122 -4.64 -15.14 7.95
N ASN A 123 -5.73 -14.37 7.91
CA ASN A 123 -7.10 -14.88 7.95
C ASN A 123 -7.85 -14.76 6.62
N THR A 124 -7.13 -14.79 5.49
CA THR A 124 -7.72 -14.71 4.14
C THR A 124 -8.81 -15.75 3.91
N ALA A 125 -8.66 -16.97 4.44
CA ALA A 125 -9.68 -18.01 4.34
C ALA A 125 -11.01 -17.63 5.00
N GLU A 126 -10.97 -17.01 6.18
CA GLU A 126 -12.16 -16.52 6.89
C GLU A 126 -12.81 -15.36 6.13
N LEU A 127 -12.01 -14.41 5.64
CA LEU A 127 -12.50 -13.29 4.85
C LEU A 127 -13.11 -13.74 3.51
N THR A 128 -12.53 -14.78 2.91
CA THR A 128 -13.03 -15.39 1.68
C THR A 128 -14.39 -16.04 1.94
N GLU A 129 -14.55 -16.79 3.03
CA GLU A 129 -15.84 -17.39 3.36
C GLU A 129 -16.91 -16.32 3.60
N ARG A 130 -16.58 -15.28 4.36
CA ARG A 130 -17.46 -14.12 4.55
C ARG A 130 -17.86 -13.47 3.22
N ALA A 131 -16.93 -13.37 2.27
CA ALA A 131 -17.23 -12.83 0.95
C ALA A 131 -18.11 -13.79 0.11
N ARG A 132 -17.97 -15.12 0.25
CA ARG A 132 -18.87 -16.11 -0.38
C ARG A 132 -20.27 -16.02 0.18
N ASP A 133 -20.39 -15.95 1.51
CA ASP A 133 -21.68 -15.86 2.21
C ASP A 133 -22.45 -14.59 1.82
N ALA A 134 -21.73 -13.49 1.61
CA ALA A 134 -22.28 -12.23 1.11
C ALA A 134 -22.55 -12.23 -0.43
N GLY A 135 -22.28 -13.34 -1.13
CA GLY A 135 -22.49 -13.48 -2.58
C GLY A 135 -21.52 -12.66 -3.44
N LEU A 136 -20.40 -12.20 -2.86
CA LEU A 136 -19.42 -11.32 -3.53
C LEU A 136 -18.45 -12.10 -4.42
N ILE A 137 -18.24 -13.38 -4.12
CA ILE A 137 -17.37 -14.27 -4.89
C ILE A 137 -18.09 -15.57 -5.22
N ASN A 138 -18.08 -15.92 -6.52
CA ASN A 138 -18.63 -17.18 -7.00
C ASN A 138 -17.49 -18.12 -7.39
N SER A 139 -17.49 -19.34 -6.82
CA SER A 139 -16.50 -20.39 -7.08
C SER A 139 -16.41 -20.86 -8.55
N LYS A 140 -17.26 -20.32 -9.44
CA LYS A 140 -17.41 -20.72 -10.84
C LYS A 140 -17.00 -19.65 -11.84
N THR A 141 -16.51 -18.49 -11.42
CA THR A 141 -16.08 -17.43 -12.35
C THR A 141 -14.57 -17.57 -12.61
N PRO A 142 -14.14 -18.04 -13.80
CA PRO A 142 -12.73 -18.03 -14.17
C PRO A 142 -12.24 -16.59 -14.28
N GLY A 143 -11.09 -16.26 -13.69
CA GLY A 143 -10.47 -14.93 -13.80
C GLY A 143 -10.78 -13.93 -12.69
N MET A 144 -11.53 -14.30 -11.63
CA MET A 144 -11.57 -13.46 -10.43
C MET A 144 -10.29 -13.66 -9.61
N ALA A 145 -9.51 -12.59 -9.43
CA ALA A 145 -8.37 -12.59 -8.54
C ALA A 145 -8.81 -13.01 -7.14
N THR A 146 -8.22 -14.06 -6.57
CA THR A 146 -8.50 -14.53 -5.21
C THR A 146 -7.47 -14.01 -4.21
N THR A 147 -6.81 -12.91 -4.54
CA THR A 147 -5.81 -12.30 -3.67
C THR A 147 -6.48 -11.72 -2.43
N ASP A 148 -5.74 -11.66 -1.35
CA ASP A 148 -6.16 -10.99 -0.12
C ASP A 148 -6.65 -9.56 -0.35
N SER A 149 -6.00 -8.86 -1.29
CA SER A 149 -6.30 -7.49 -1.72
C SER A 149 -7.65 -7.42 -2.43
N ASP A 150 -7.97 -8.41 -3.28
CA ASP A 150 -9.25 -8.49 -3.99
C ASP A 150 -10.41 -8.75 -3.01
N ILE A 151 -10.21 -9.71 -2.10
CA ILE A 151 -11.19 -10.03 -1.04
C ILE A 151 -11.43 -8.82 -0.14
N MET A 152 -10.38 -8.10 0.24
CA MET A 152 -10.51 -6.88 1.04
C MET A 152 -11.27 -5.79 0.29
N GLY A 153 -10.96 -5.56 -0.99
CA GLY A 153 -11.68 -4.61 -1.83
C GLY A 153 -13.16 -4.95 -1.98
N ALA A 154 -13.49 -6.24 -2.15
CA ALA A 154 -14.86 -6.70 -2.25
C ALA A 154 -15.65 -6.50 -0.94
N LEU A 155 -15.08 -6.90 0.20
CA LEU A 155 -15.73 -6.71 1.51
C LEU A 155 -15.90 -5.24 1.87
N LEU A 156 -14.91 -4.40 1.52
CA LEU A 156 -14.97 -2.97 1.77
C LEU A 156 -16.07 -2.30 0.94
N ALA A 157 -16.12 -2.58 -0.36
CA ALA A 157 -17.17 -2.06 -1.24
C ALA A 157 -18.57 -2.56 -0.85
N HIS A 158 -18.68 -3.80 -0.39
CA HIS A 158 -19.94 -4.33 0.13
C HIS A 158 -20.39 -3.64 1.41
N GLY A 159 -19.47 -3.41 2.36
CA GLY A 159 -19.77 -2.69 3.60
C GLY A 159 -20.16 -1.23 3.38
N ALA A 160 -19.70 -0.61 2.28
CA ALA A 160 -20.01 0.75 1.89
C ALA A 160 -21.28 0.87 1.02
N ALA A 161 -22.14 -0.17 0.97
CA ALA A 161 -23.41 -0.10 0.26
C ALA A 161 -24.40 0.90 0.89
N ASP A 162 -24.49 0.90 2.23
CA ASP A 162 -25.44 1.73 3.00
C ASP A 162 -24.73 2.66 4.00
N ALA A 163 -23.43 2.84 3.85
CA ALA A 163 -22.56 3.58 4.76
C ALA A 163 -21.43 4.28 4.01
N THR A 164 -20.75 5.22 4.65
CA THR A 164 -19.54 5.82 4.05
C THR A 164 -18.41 4.79 3.97
N LEU A 165 -17.47 5.01 3.05
CA LEU A 165 -16.30 4.14 2.93
C LEU A 165 -15.47 4.11 4.23
N GLU A 166 -15.41 5.24 4.94
CA GLU A 166 -14.82 5.33 6.28
C GLU A 166 -15.50 4.41 7.29
N GLN A 167 -16.84 4.40 7.35
CA GLN A 167 -17.61 3.55 8.26
C GLN A 167 -17.46 2.06 7.92
N ALA A 168 -17.44 1.73 6.62
CA ALA A 168 -17.19 0.38 6.15
C ALA A 168 -15.78 -0.09 6.57
N ALA A 169 -14.77 0.75 6.42
CA ALA A 169 -13.40 0.47 6.87
C ALA A 169 -13.34 0.27 8.39
N MET A 170 -13.96 1.15 9.17
CA MET A 170 -14.01 1.03 10.64
C MET A 170 -14.71 -0.25 11.13
N THR A 171 -15.58 -0.84 10.31
CA THR A 171 -16.23 -2.12 10.59
C THR A 171 -15.39 -3.31 10.13
N LEU A 172 -14.72 -3.20 8.97
CA LEU A 172 -13.96 -4.29 8.36
C LEU A 172 -12.59 -4.48 9.01
N LEU A 173 -11.80 -3.40 9.16
CA LEU A 173 -10.40 -3.45 9.59
C LEU A 173 -10.18 -4.14 10.95
N PRO A 174 -11.05 -4.02 11.97
CA PRO A 174 -10.90 -4.79 13.22
C PRO A 174 -10.93 -6.31 13.04
N THR A 175 -11.51 -6.80 11.94
CA THR A 175 -11.62 -8.24 11.61
C THR A 175 -10.44 -8.75 10.78
N VAL A 176 -9.63 -7.86 10.23
CA VAL A 176 -8.49 -8.20 9.37
C VAL A 176 -7.28 -8.54 10.24
N ARG A 177 -6.68 -9.72 10.03
CA ARG A 177 -5.49 -10.16 10.77
C ARG A 177 -4.31 -10.34 9.83
N GLY A 178 -3.15 -9.81 10.22
CA GLY A 178 -1.91 -9.90 9.45
C GLY A 178 -1.08 -8.63 9.59
N ALA A 179 -0.14 -8.46 8.67
CA ALA A 179 0.65 -7.25 8.51
C ALA A 179 0.17 -6.54 7.25
N PHE A 180 -0.29 -5.30 7.37
CA PHE A 180 -0.83 -4.56 6.23
C PHE A 180 -0.72 -3.05 6.41
N CYS A 181 -0.50 -2.37 5.29
CA CYS A 181 -0.82 -0.96 5.13
C CYS A 181 -1.65 -0.79 3.86
N LEU A 182 -2.61 0.13 3.92
CA LEU A 182 -3.60 0.37 2.88
C LEU A 182 -3.58 1.83 2.49
N VAL A 183 -3.75 2.07 1.20
CA VAL A 183 -4.17 3.35 0.65
C VAL A 183 -5.38 3.07 -0.22
N PHE A 184 -6.49 3.75 0.02
CA PHE A 184 -7.72 3.55 -0.75
C PHE A 184 -8.48 4.85 -0.92
N ALA A 185 -9.38 4.90 -1.89
CA ALA A 185 -10.15 6.09 -2.17
C ALA A 185 -11.56 5.77 -2.65
N ASP A 186 -12.49 6.66 -2.31
CA ASP A 186 -13.70 6.90 -3.08
C ASP A 186 -13.47 8.07 -4.05
N GLU A 187 -14.53 8.64 -4.63
CA GLU A 187 -14.38 9.70 -5.62
C GLU A 187 -13.77 10.99 -5.07
N ASN A 188 -13.88 11.25 -3.76
CA ASN A 188 -13.58 12.55 -3.15
C ASN A 188 -12.56 12.46 -2.00
N THR A 189 -12.42 11.28 -1.39
CA THR A 189 -11.68 11.09 -0.13
C THR A 189 -10.58 10.06 -0.32
N LEU A 190 -9.37 10.43 0.10
CA LEU A 190 -8.25 9.50 0.25
C LEU A 190 -8.23 8.96 1.67
N TYR A 191 -8.05 7.66 1.80
CA TYR A 191 -7.92 6.96 3.07
C TYR A 191 -6.60 6.23 3.16
N ALA A 192 -6.10 6.11 4.39
CA ALA A 192 -4.88 5.38 4.68
C ALA A 192 -5.00 4.65 6.01
N ALA A 193 -4.64 3.37 6.03
CA ALA A 193 -4.74 2.57 7.25
C ALA A 193 -3.49 1.73 7.47
N ARG A 194 -3.12 1.54 8.73
CA ARG A 194 -1.98 0.70 9.13
C ARG A 194 -2.40 -0.32 10.16
N ASP A 195 -1.95 -1.57 9.99
CA ASP A 195 -2.28 -2.67 10.89
C ASP A 195 -1.95 -2.36 12.37
N PRO A 196 -2.61 -3.03 13.33
CA PRO A 196 -2.43 -2.75 14.76
C PRO A 196 -0.99 -2.97 15.27
N HIS A 197 -0.17 -3.72 14.53
CA HIS A 197 1.23 -3.95 14.86
C HIS A 197 2.17 -2.97 14.17
N GLY A 198 1.72 -2.24 13.15
CA GLY A 198 2.54 -1.28 12.42
C GLY A 198 3.70 -1.93 11.66
N VAL A 199 3.52 -3.16 11.17
CA VAL A 199 4.62 -3.93 10.56
C VAL A 199 5.09 -3.29 9.26
N ARG A 200 4.13 -2.88 8.41
CA ARG A 200 4.43 -2.23 7.12
C ARG A 200 4.56 -0.73 7.30
N PRO A 201 5.55 -0.07 6.66
CA PRO A 201 5.74 1.35 6.79
C PRO A 201 4.65 2.12 6.03
N LEU A 202 4.21 3.23 6.61
CA LEU A 202 3.26 4.15 6.00
C LEU A 202 3.43 5.52 6.65
N CYS A 203 3.70 6.54 5.85
CA CYS A 203 3.96 7.90 6.31
C CYS A 203 3.01 8.91 5.65
N LEU A 204 2.74 10.00 6.38
CA LEU A 204 1.95 11.14 5.95
C LEU A 204 2.88 12.31 5.62
N GLY A 205 2.69 12.88 4.44
CA GLY A 205 3.35 14.09 3.96
C GLY A 205 2.36 15.19 3.61
N ARG A 206 2.83 16.44 3.67
CA ARG A 206 2.08 17.64 3.34
C ARG A 206 2.63 18.27 2.06
N LEU A 207 1.77 18.46 1.07
CA LEU A 207 2.01 19.34 -0.08
C LEU A 207 1.50 20.75 0.24
N ASP A 208 1.87 21.72 -0.58
CA ASP A 208 1.33 23.09 -0.47
C ASP A 208 -0.20 23.11 -0.54
N THR A 209 -0.77 22.31 -1.43
CA THR A 209 -2.21 22.27 -1.78
C THR A 209 -2.89 20.94 -1.42
N GLY A 210 -2.20 20.04 -0.70
CA GLY A 210 -2.71 18.67 -0.53
C GLY A 210 -1.97 17.82 0.50
N TRP A 211 -2.22 16.53 0.48
CA TRP A 211 -1.64 15.54 1.36
C TRP A 211 -1.21 14.31 0.57
N VAL A 212 -0.12 13.69 1.02
CA VAL A 212 0.43 12.48 0.42
C VAL A 212 0.56 11.42 1.50
N VAL A 213 0.25 10.18 1.15
CA VAL A 213 0.55 9.01 1.96
C VAL A 213 1.43 8.08 1.14
N ALA A 214 2.51 7.56 1.74
CA ALA A 214 3.40 6.65 1.03
C ALA A 214 4.04 5.62 1.94
N SER A 215 4.46 4.48 1.37
CA SER A 215 5.24 3.47 2.09
C SER A 215 6.56 4.00 2.64
N GLU A 216 7.21 4.96 1.96
CA GLU A 216 8.49 5.54 2.39
C GLU A 216 8.55 7.05 2.15
N THR A 217 9.35 7.75 2.97
CA THR A 217 9.58 9.19 2.82
C THR A 217 10.28 9.57 1.52
N ALA A 218 11.04 8.65 0.92
CA ALA A 218 11.66 8.90 -0.40
C ALA A 218 10.62 9.25 -1.48
N ALA A 219 9.39 8.73 -1.36
CA ALA A 219 8.29 9.08 -2.24
C ALA A 219 7.65 10.43 -1.91
N LEU A 220 7.80 10.93 -0.68
CA LEU A 220 7.42 12.29 -0.31
C LEU A 220 8.43 13.29 -0.86
N ASP A 221 9.72 12.99 -0.73
CA ASP A 221 10.82 13.87 -1.17
C ASP A 221 10.74 14.17 -2.66
N ILE A 222 10.50 13.14 -3.49
CA ILE A 222 10.47 13.29 -4.95
C ILE A 222 9.29 14.14 -5.45
N VAL A 223 8.18 14.14 -4.70
CA VAL A 223 6.98 14.93 -5.04
C VAL A 223 6.95 16.29 -4.33
N GLY A 224 8.00 16.61 -3.57
CA GLY A 224 8.10 17.87 -2.82
C GLY A 224 7.21 17.95 -1.58
N ALA A 225 6.72 16.81 -1.07
CA ALA A 225 5.92 16.79 0.16
C ALA A 225 6.82 16.81 1.40
N SER A 226 6.50 17.69 2.36
CA SER A 226 7.17 17.72 3.66
C SER A 226 6.68 16.56 4.53
N PHE A 227 7.58 15.77 5.11
CA PHE A 227 7.21 14.74 6.07
C PHE A 227 6.52 15.34 7.30
N VAL A 228 5.39 14.75 7.70
CA VAL A 228 4.63 15.17 8.88
C VAL A 228 4.83 14.18 10.01
N ARG A 229 4.50 12.90 9.78
CA ARG A 229 4.66 11.80 10.73
C ARG A 229 4.41 10.46 10.05
N ASP A 230 4.74 9.38 10.76
CA ASP A 230 4.22 8.06 10.41
C ASP A 230 2.73 7.97 10.74
N ILE A 231 2.01 7.15 9.96
CA ILE A 231 0.68 6.68 10.31
C ILE A 231 0.83 5.64 11.42
N GLU A 232 0.06 5.81 12.49
CA GLU A 232 0.21 5.03 13.70
C GLU A 232 -0.39 3.62 13.56
N PRO A 233 0.10 2.63 14.33
CA PRO A 233 -0.49 1.30 14.34
C PRO A 233 -1.97 1.33 14.76
N GLY A 234 -2.85 0.72 13.96
CA GLY A 234 -4.30 0.69 14.20
C GLY A 234 -5.03 2.00 13.85
N GLU A 235 -4.35 2.94 13.20
CA GLU A 235 -4.91 4.21 12.74
C GLU A 235 -5.50 4.09 11.33
N LEU A 236 -6.64 4.76 11.13
CA LEU A 236 -7.25 5.07 9.85
C LEU A 236 -7.27 6.60 9.70
N LEU A 237 -6.71 7.09 8.59
CA LEU A 237 -6.86 8.46 8.14
C LEU A 237 -7.91 8.56 7.05
N ALA A 238 -8.70 9.64 7.08
CA ALA A 238 -9.54 10.11 5.98
C ALA A 238 -9.10 11.53 5.61
N ILE A 239 -8.88 11.78 4.34
CA ILE A 239 -8.31 13.01 3.80
C ILE A 239 -9.20 13.50 2.66
N ASP A 240 -9.83 14.66 2.87
CA ASP A 240 -10.70 15.31 1.88
C ASP A 240 -10.62 16.84 2.00
N ALA A 241 -11.62 17.53 1.46
CA ALA A 241 -11.72 18.99 1.46
C ALA A 241 -11.75 19.61 2.87
N ASP A 242 -12.20 18.86 3.88
CA ASP A 242 -12.23 19.31 5.28
C ASP A 242 -10.88 19.09 5.99
N GLY A 243 -9.93 18.41 5.34
CA GLY A 243 -8.58 18.15 5.83
C GLY A 243 -8.38 16.70 6.27
N VAL A 244 -7.49 16.48 7.24
CA VAL A 244 -7.12 15.14 7.72
C VAL A 244 -7.88 14.81 8.99
N ARG A 245 -8.69 13.76 8.94
CA ARG A 245 -9.34 13.14 10.10
C ARG A 245 -8.62 11.85 10.46
N SER A 246 -8.44 11.62 11.75
CA SER A 246 -7.78 10.42 12.30
C SER A 246 -8.73 9.68 13.23
N SER A 247 -8.87 8.37 12.98
CA SER A 247 -9.69 7.44 13.73
C SER A 247 -8.85 6.21 14.09
N ARG A 248 -9.16 5.52 15.19
CA ARG A 248 -8.51 4.25 15.54
C ARG A 248 -9.49 3.09 15.42
N PHE A 249 -9.16 2.12 14.58
CA PHE A 249 -9.93 0.88 14.46
C PHE A 249 -9.44 -0.23 15.39
N ALA A 250 -8.23 -0.08 15.95
CA ALA A 250 -7.65 -1.03 16.90
C ALA A 250 -6.68 -0.35 17.87
N ASN A 251 -6.45 -1.01 19.02
CA ASN A 251 -5.38 -0.61 19.93
C ASN A 251 -4.01 -0.98 19.35
N ALA A 252 -3.06 -0.04 19.41
CA ALA A 252 -1.71 -0.26 18.95
C ALA A 252 -1.01 -1.36 19.78
N THR A 253 -0.43 -2.33 19.09
CA THR A 253 0.40 -3.40 19.66
C THR A 253 1.70 -3.55 18.84
N PRO A 254 2.58 -2.53 18.84
CA PRO A 254 3.62 -2.37 17.83
C PRO A 254 4.60 -3.55 17.75
N LYS A 255 4.97 -3.92 16.52
CA LYS A 255 6.00 -4.91 16.17
C LYS A 255 6.85 -4.35 15.03
N THR A 256 8.16 -4.35 15.18
CA THR A 256 9.07 -3.85 14.15
C THR A 256 9.43 -4.95 13.15
N CYS A 257 9.27 -4.68 11.86
CA CYS A 257 9.78 -5.56 10.81
C CYS A 257 11.31 -5.40 10.67
N VAL A 258 12.07 -6.42 11.05
CA VAL A 258 13.54 -6.38 10.92
C VAL A 258 13.99 -6.38 9.45
N PHE A 259 13.25 -7.04 8.55
CA PHE A 259 13.57 -7.03 7.12
C PHE A 259 13.43 -5.63 6.50
N GLU A 260 12.43 -4.87 6.94
CA GLU A 260 12.25 -3.47 6.55
C GLU A 260 13.48 -2.65 6.95
N TYR A 261 13.95 -2.84 8.18
CA TYR A 261 15.15 -2.19 8.67
C TYR A 261 16.41 -2.65 7.96
N VAL A 262 16.56 -3.92 7.54
CA VAL A 262 17.85 -4.43 7.05
C VAL A 262 17.97 -4.39 5.52
N TYR A 263 16.91 -4.70 4.78
CA TYR A 263 16.99 -5.02 3.35
C TYR A 263 16.03 -4.22 2.44
N LEU A 264 14.82 -3.90 2.91
CA LEU A 264 13.74 -3.43 2.00
C LEU A 264 13.68 -1.91 1.83
N ALA A 265 13.83 -1.15 2.92
CA ALA A 265 13.72 0.30 2.85
C ALA A 265 14.89 0.88 2.04
N ARG A 266 14.63 1.94 1.25
CA ARG A 266 15.75 2.68 0.66
C ARG A 266 16.67 3.19 1.77
N PRO A 267 17.99 3.25 1.52
CA PRO A 267 18.94 3.79 2.50
C PRO A 267 18.61 5.22 2.97
N THR A 268 17.88 5.99 2.16
CA THR A 268 17.48 7.37 2.45
C THR A 268 16.10 7.49 3.11
N ALA A 269 15.35 6.39 3.26
CA ALA A 269 14.03 6.43 3.86
C ALA A 269 14.10 6.57 5.38
N CYS A 270 13.20 7.40 5.92
CA CYS A 270 13.06 7.62 7.35
C CYS A 270 11.67 7.18 7.83
N SER A 271 11.60 6.49 8.95
CA SER A 271 10.37 6.22 9.70
C SER A 271 10.73 5.86 11.15
N THR A 272 9.74 5.74 12.02
CA THR A 272 9.86 5.16 13.37
C THR A 272 10.49 3.77 13.35
N ALA A 273 10.32 3.00 12.27
CA ALA A 273 10.97 1.69 12.08
C ALA A 273 12.37 1.78 11.44
N VAL A 274 12.70 2.89 10.76
CA VAL A 274 13.96 3.12 10.02
C VAL A 274 14.50 4.53 10.31
N PRO A 275 15.44 4.72 11.25
CA PRO A 275 15.99 6.04 11.58
C PRO A 275 16.76 6.66 10.39
N CYS A 276 16.69 7.98 10.24
CA CYS A 276 17.38 8.72 9.16
C CYS A 276 18.90 8.54 9.10
N THR A 277 19.53 8.06 10.18
CA THR A 277 20.99 7.93 10.31
C THR A 277 21.44 6.47 10.22
N ARG A 278 20.77 5.64 9.42
CA ARG A 278 21.16 4.24 9.28
C ARG A 278 22.49 4.11 8.53
N PRO A 279 23.49 3.37 9.07
CA PRO A 279 24.69 3.02 8.32
C PRO A 279 24.31 2.13 7.13
N VAL A 280 24.77 2.47 5.93
CA VAL A 280 24.71 1.56 4.77
C VAL A 280 25.61 0.37 5.08
N TRP A 281 25.01 -0.74 5.50
CA TRP A 281 25.73 -2.00 5.68
C TRP A 281 26.19 -2.48 4.31
N ARG A 282 27.46 -2.23 3.97
CA ARG A 282 28.11 -2.89 2.83
C ARG A 282 28.20 -4.37 3.19
N SER A 283 27.47 -5.21 2.44
CA SER A 283 27.62 -6.66 2.49
C SER A 283 29.08 -7.01 2.24
N GLY A 284 29.78 -7.43 3.31
CA GLY A 284 31.21 -7.76 3.25
C GLY A 284 32.02 -7.49 4.53
N ALA A 285 31.51 -6.72 5.49
CA ALA A 285 32.23 -6.45 6.74
C ALA A 285 31.68 -7.25 7.93
N ALA A 286 32.34 -8.38 8.22
CA ALA A 286 32.46 -9.05 9.51
C ALA A 286 31.18 -9.59 10.20
N TRP A 287 30.87 -10.86 9.91
CA TRP A 287 30.43 -11.78 10.96
C TRP A 287 31.64 -12.08 11.87
N LEU A 288 31.84 -11.27 12.90
CA LEU A 288 32.66 -11.66 14.06
C LEU A 288 31.72 -12.01 15.21
N PRO A 289 31.79 -13.23 15.78
CA PRO A 289 31.07 -13.56 16.99
C PRO A 289 31.77 -12.90 18.17
N ASN A 290 30.98 -12.44 19.15
CA ASN A 290 31.36 -11.74 20.37
C ASN A 290 31.55 -10.23 20.22
N THR A 291 30.59 -9.46 20.70
CA THR A 291 30.63 -8.95 22.09
C THR A 291 29.29 -8.33 22.47
N LEU A 292 28.67 -8.92 23.49
CA LEU A 292 27.83 -8.24 24.47
C LEU A 292 28.52 -6.93 24.88
N TRP A 293 27.81 -5.80 24.92
CA TRP A 293 27.98 -4.79 25.97
C TRP A 293 26.68 -3.98 26.12
N MET A 294 26.00 -4.22 27.24
CA MET A 294 24.93 -3.38 27.77
C MET A 294 25.50 -2.06 28.32
N PRO A 295 24.67 -1.01 28.45
CA PRO A 295 25.10 0.36 28.73
C PRO A 295 25.30 0.60 30.23
N THR A 296 26.18 1.53 30.59
CA THR A 296 25.94 2.56 31.64
C THR A 296 27.08 3.56 31.73
N TRP A 297 26.68 4.83 31.89
CA TRP A 297 27.40 6.09 32.17
C TRP A 297 28.04 6.80 30.99
#